data_AF-A0A175RNF9-F1
#
_entry.id   AF-A0A175RNF9-F1
#
_cell.length_a   1.000
_cell.length_b   1.000
_cell.length_c   1.000
_cell.angle_alpha   90.00
_cell.angle_beta   90.00
_cell.angle_gamma   90.00
#
_symmetry.space_group_name_H-M   'P 1'
#
loop_
_entity.id
_entity.type
_entity.pdbx_description
1 polymer ?
#
loop_
_entity_poly.entity_id
_entity_poly.type
_entity_poly.pdbx_seq_one_letter_code
_entity_poly.pdbx_strand_id
1 'polypeptide(L)' 'MLTGLSDLNDPGDLERRYVELAVEGVGLFGDDPARVRRHIEGQLAQWSEGDRFRLRQLLALKAGLPPSGSAASRTLS' A
#
# COMPACT_ATOMS: atom_id res chain seq x y z
N MET A 1 -12.91 -22.86 2.41
CA MET A 1 -11.72 -22.50 3.20
C MET A 1 -11.09 -21.28 2.56
N LEU A 2 -11.23 -20.09 3.17
CA LEU A 2 -10.60 -18.83 2.74
C LEU A 2 -9.33 -18.64 3.59
N THR A 3 -8.30 -19.42 3.29
CA THR A 3 -7.00 -19.36 3.98
C THR A 3 -6.15 -18.33 3.26
N GLY A 4 -5.84 -17.19 3.89
CA GLY A 4 -4.87 -16.24 3.33
C GLY A 4 -4.90 -14.80 3.83
N LEU A 5 -5.90 -14.40 4.62
CA LEU A 5 -5.98 -13.04 5.20
C LEU A 5 -5.57 -12.99 6.67
N SER A 6 -4.93 -14.05 7.17
CA SER A 6 -4.49 -14.13 8.56
C SER A 6 -3.14 -13.43 8.71
N ASP A 7 -3.16 -12.26 9.33
CA ASP A 7 -2.01 -11.50 9.85
C ASP A 7 -0.98 -11.05 8.79
N LEU A 8 -1.31 -9.99 8.03
CA LEU A 8 -0.31 -9.10 7.44
C LEU A 8 0.36 -8.24 8.54
N ASN A 9 0.83 -8.88 9.62
CA ASN A 9 1.45 -8.22 10.75
C ASN A 9 2.94 -7.94 10.53
N ASP A 10 3.57 -8.62 9.55
CA ASP A 10 4.95 -8.36 9.15
C ASP A 10 5.03 -7.29 8.04
N PRO A 11 5.86 -6.24 8.21
CA PRO A 11 6.02 -5.20 7.20
C PRO A 11 6.58 -5.74 5.87
N GLY A 12 7.38 -6.81 5.89
CA GLY A 12 7.91 -7.44 4.69
C GLY A 12 6.83 -8.15 3.86
N ASP A 13 5.84 -8.74 4.52
CA ASP A 13 4.72 -9.38 3.81
C ASP A 13 3.76 -8.36 3.21
N LEU A 14 3.50 -7.24 3.90
CA LEU A 14 2.74 -6.11 3.35
C LEU A 14 3.40 -5.55 2.08
N GLU A 15 4.72 -5.34 2.13
CA GLU A 15 5.49 -4.87 0.99
C GLU A 15 5.47 -5.87 -0.16
N ARG A 16 5.77 -7.15 0.11
CA ARG A 16 5.74 -8.22 -0.90
C ARG A 16 4.39 -8.26 -1.59
N ARG A 17 3.29 -8.25 -0.82
CA ARG A 17 1.94 -8.32 -1.37
C ARG A 17 1.58 -7.11 -2.21
N TYR A 18 2.00 -5.92 -1.80
CA TYR A 18 1.83 -4.71 -2.61
C TYR A 18 2.60 -4.78 -3.94
N VAL A 19 3.84 -5.29 -3.92
CA VAL A 19 4.63 -5.50 -5.14
C VAL A 19 4.00 -6.54 -6.05
N GLU A 20 3.49 -7.66 -5.51
CA GLU A 20 2.76 -8.67 -6.27
C GLU A 20 1.56 -8.07 -7.01
N LEU A 21 0.77 -7.23 -6.33
CA LEU A 21 -0.36 -6.52 -6.94
C LEU A 21 0.08 -5.54 -8.04
N ALA A 22 1.22 -4.88 -7.86
CA ALA A 22 1.76 -3.98 -8.87
C ALA A 22 2.24 -4.75 -10.12
N VAL A 23 2.93 -5.88 -9.92
CA VAL A 23 3.38 -6.77 -11.01
C VAL A 23 2.18 -7.37 -11.74
N GLU A 24 1.15 -7.84 -11.01
CA GLU A 24 -0.10 -8.34 -11.59
C GLU A 24 -0.77 -7.25 -12.43
N GLY A 25 -0.92 -6.04 -11.88
CA GLY A 25 -1.50 -4.90 -12.58
C GLY A 25 -0.76 -4.59 -13.88
N VAL A 26 0.58 -4.54 -13.85
CA VAL A 26 1.40 -4.34 -15.06
C VAL A 26 1.21 -5.49 -16.05
N GLY A 27 1.14 -6.75 -15.59
CA GLY A 27 0.86 -7.90 -16.45
C GLY A 27 -0.51 -7.85 -17.14
N LEU A 28 -1.53 -7.33 -16.44
CA LEU A 28 -2.90 -7.23 -16.96
C LEU A 28 -3.13 -6.02 -17.86
N PHE A 29 -2.49 -4.88 -17.56
CA PHE A 29 -2.80 -3.60 -18.19
C PHE A 29 -1.63 -2.97 -18.96
N GLY A 30 -0.47 -3.63 -18.97
CA GLY A 30 0.75 -3.12 -19.59
C GLY A 30 1.19 -1.81 -18.95
N ASP A 31 1.62 -0.87 -19.79
CA ASP A 31 2.12 0.44 -19.39
C ASP A 31 1.02 1.50 -19.22
N ASP A 32 -0.24 1.12 -18.95
CA ASP A 32 -1.31 2.07 -18.59
C ASP A 32 -1.32 2.31 -17.06
N PRO A 33 -0.65 3.36 -16.54
CA PRO A 33 -0.51 3.57 -15.10
C PRO A 33 -1.85 3.85 -14.42
N ALA A 34 -2.84 4.40 -15.14
CA ALA A 34 -4.15 4.69 -14.56
C ALA A 34 -4.93 3.40 -14.27
N ARG A 35 -4.85 2.42 -15.19
CA ARG A 35 -5.48 1.10 -15.00
C ARG A 35 -4.77 0.27 -13.94
N VAL A 36 -3.43 0.25 -13.95
CA VAL A 36 -2.62 -0.42 -12.91
C VAL A 36 -2.98 0.13 -11.53
N ARG A 37 -3.02 1.46 -11.39
CA ARG A 37 -3.41 2.13 -10.15
C ARG A 37 -4.82 1.72 -9.70
N ARG A 38 -5.80 1.75 -10.61
CA ARG A 38 -7.19 1.39 -10.29
C ARG A 38 -7.31 -0.07 -9.83
N HIS A 39 -6.53 -0.98 -10.41
CA HIS A 39 -6.47 -2.37 -9.99
C HIS A 39 -5.92 -2.50 -8.56
N ILE A 40 -4.77 -1.88 -8.28
CA ILE A 40 -4.17 -1.87 -6.95
C ILE A 40 -5.13 -1.27 -5.92
N GLU A 41 -5.76 -0.13 -6.22
CA GLU A 41 -6.75 0.51 -5.33
C GLU A 41 -7.96 -0.41 -5.06
N GLY A 42 -8.44 -1.13 -6.07
CA GLY A 42 -9.54 -2.10 -5.93
C GLY A 42 -9.18 -3.28 -5.02
N GLN A 43 -7.95 -3.78 -5.11
CA GLN A 43 -7.45 -4.88 -4.28
C GLN A 43 -7.19 -4.41 -2.84
N LEU A 44 -6.57 -3.24 -2.67
CA LEU A 44 -6.35 -2.64 -1.35
C LEU A 44 -7.67 -2.34 -0.64
N ALA A 45 -8.76 -2.03 -1.35
CA ALA A 45 -10.07 -1.81 -0.74
C ALA A 45 -10.61 -3.05 0.01
N GLN A 46 -10.10 -4.24 -0.30
CA GLN A 46 -10.44 -5.49 0.41
C GLN A 46 -9.59 -5.72 1.66
N TRP A 47 -8.53 -4.95 1.86
CA TRP A 47 -7.65 -5.06 3.02
C TRP A 47 -8.23 -4.31 4.22
N SER A 48 -7.79 -4.70 5.43
CA SER A 48 -8.16 -3.98 6.64
C SER A 48 -7.66 -2.52 6.59
N GLU A 49 -8.35 -1.62 7.29
CA GLU A 49 -7.89 -0.23 7.41
C GLU A 49 -6.50 -0.13 8.05
N GLY A 50 -6.21 -0.98 9.05
CA GLY A 50 -4.90 -1.05 9.71
C GLY A 50 -3.78 -1.43 8.74
N ASP A 51 -4.00 -2.41 7.87
CA ASP A 51 -3.01 -2.84 6.88
C ASP A 51 -2.78 -1.79 5.81
N ARG A 52 -3.85 -1.14 5.33
CA ARG A 52 -3.74 0.00 4.43
C ARG A 52 -2.97 1.15 5.07
N PHE A 53 -3.18 1.42 6.35
CA PHE A 53 -2.45 2.45 7.09
C PHE A 53 -0.96 2.09 7.20
N ARG A 54 -0.62 0.89 7.66
CA ARG A 54 0.76 0.40 7.76
C ARG A 54 1.50 0.42 6.42
N LEU A 55 0.84 -0.04 5.35
CA LEU A 55 1.41 0.01 4.00
C LEU A 55 1.74 1.45 3.58
N ARG A 56 0.84 2.41 3.82
CA ARG A 56 1.12 3.83 3.52
C ARG A 56 2.32 4.35 4.31
N GLN A 57 2.44 3.99 5.59
CA GLN A 57 3.58 4.36 6.43
C GLN A 57 4.89 3.78 5.86
N LEU A 58 4.88 2.49 5.50
CA LEU A 58 6.03 1.80 4.93
C LEU A 58 6.48 2.43 3.60
N LEU A 59 5.53 2.70 2.70
CA LEU A 59 5.82 3.34 1.42
C LEU A 59 6.34 4.77 1.59
N ALA A 60 5.78 5.55 2.53
CA ALA A 60 6.26 6.89 2.84
C ALA A 60 7.71 6.87 3.34
N LEU A 61 8.03 6.00 4.30
CA LEU A 61 9.39 5.84 4.83
C LEU A 61 10.39 5.48 3.72
N LYS A 62 10.04 4.55 2.82
CA LYS A 62 10.90 4.14 1.70
C LYS A 62 11.06 5.24 0.64
N ALA A 63 10.04 6.06 0.44
CA ALA A 63 10.10 7.22 -0.44
C ALA A 63 10.83 8.42 0.18
N GLY A 64 11.28 8.34 1.44
CA GLY A 64 11.83 9.47 2.17
C GLY A 64 10.80 10.57 2.47
N LEU A 65 9.52 10.22 2.40
CA LEU A 65 8.39 11.12 2.67
C LEU A 65 8.00 11.03 4.16
N PRO A 66 7.52 12.13 4.75
CA PRO A 66 7.00 12.07 6.12
C PRO A 66 5.83 11.08 6.17
N PRO A 67 5.80 10.16 7.14
CA PRO A 67 4.67 9.26 7.32
C PRO A 67 3.38 10.08 7.44
N SER A 68 2.36 9.76 6.63
CA SER A 68 1.07 10.47 6.67
C SER A 68 0.44 10.28 8.05
N GLY A 69 0.53 11.32 8.87
CA GLY A 69 0.33 11.28 10.32
C GLY A 69 1.22 12.28 11.05
N SER A 70 2.37 12.64 10.45
CA SER A 70 3.08 13.86 10.82
C SER A 70 2.49 15.04 10.04
N ALA A 71 1.26 15.42 10.41
CA ALA A 71 0.90 16.84 10.40
C ALA A 71 1.78 17.51 11.46
N ALA A 72 3.08 17.62 11.15
CA ALA A 72 4.04 18.26 12.01
C ALA A 72 3.56 19.70 12.14
N SER A 73 3.07 20.01 13.34
CA SER A 73 2.92 21.34 13.89
C SER A 73 4.11 22.23 13.47
N ARG A 74 3.97 22.90 12.34
CA ARG A 74 4.78 24.01 11.84
C ARG A 74 3.79 24.87 11.08
N THR A 75 3.09 25.77 11.76
CA THR A 75 3.71 27.03 12.18
C THR A 75 3.36 27.37 13.63
N LEU A 76 4.34 27.19 14.52
CA LEU A 76 4.53 28.13 15.64
C LEU A 76 5.31 29.30 15.06
N SER A 77 4.70 30.49 15.08
CA SER A 77 5.27 31.84 15.26
C SER A 77 4.29 32.89 14.80
#